data_AF-A0A9Q4BVK6-F1
#
_entry.id   AF-A0A9Q4BVK6-F1
#
_cell.length_a   1.000
_cell.length_b   1.000
_cell.length_c   1.000
_cell.angle_alpha   90.00
_cell.angle_beta   90.00
_cell.angle_gamma   90.00
#
_symmetry.space_group_name_H-M   'P 1'
#
loop_
_entity.id
_entity.type
_entity.pdbx_description
1 polymer ?
#
loop_
_entity_poly.entity_id
_entity_poly.type
_entity_poly.pdbx_seq_one_letter_code
_entity_poly.pdbx_strand_id
1 'polypeptide(L)'
;MKKIIIPLFLILVLAAGCSKDNKAKKLTTGNFKQLVVQAISGNEEANNALQGLVDQDLPVNTSYNTLLADSFKSNGQRYYYVMLEYSNPVYNRYAVYNSKFNLLLLDKSLNGDVAMDFFVKDDITFIKLAESFISKEALSIKRLSLYKVGQDNIKLAFRSFYSLNKPDAFFSQELGTITKDTIVTEISVPENVSTVKSDRFIYSPKDERYRSENNYFDKIIKQQVKDFNFPASLPEIKDEKSAKEISQSK
;
A
#
# COMPACT_ATOMS: atom_id res chain seq x y z
N MET A 1 -43.78 -45.60 -58.24
CA MET A 1 -43.91 -45.50 -56.77
C MET A 1 -42.59 -45.88 -56.13
N LYS A 2 -41.88 -44.93 -55.50
CA LYS A 2 -40.94 -45.24 -54.42
C LYS A 2 -40.87 -44.03 -53.50
N LYS A 3 -41.13 -44.30 -52.22
CA LYS A 3 -41.47 -43.35 -51.17
C LYS A 3 -40.24 -42.56 -50.74
N ILE A 4 -40.46 -41.26 -50.56
CA ILE A 4 -39.74 -40.38 -49.64
C ILE A 4 -39.83 -41.01 -48.24
N ILE A 5 -38.73 -40.96 -47.48
CA ILE A 5 -38.62 -40.69 -46.03
C ILE A 5 -37.21 -41.14 -45.65
N ILE A 6 -36.29 -40.19 -45.51
CA ILE A 6 -35.16 -40.30 -44.59
C ILE A 6 -35.18 -39.04 -43.72
N PRO A 7 -35.18 -39.19 -42.38
CA PRO A 7 -35.81 -38.26 -41.47
C PRO A 7 -34.82 -37.28 -40.85
N LEU A 8 -35.22 -36.01 -40.75
CA LEU A 8 -35.37 -35.19 -39.54
C LEU A 8 -34.50 -35.46 -38.29
N PHE A 9 -33.29 -35.99 -38.40
CA PHE A 9 -32.39 -36.23 -37.26
C PHE A 9 -31.19 -35.28 -37.19
N LEU A 10 -30.98 -34.45 -38.22
CA LEU A 10 -29.85 -33.50 -38.26
C LEU A 10 -30.20 -32.10 -37.72
N ILE A 11 -31.47 -31.79 -37.46
CA ILE A 11 -31.90 -30.43 -37.02
C ILE A 11 -31.94 -30.32 -35.48
N LEU A 12 -32.00 -31.44 -34.74
CA LEU A 12 -32.09 -31.43 -33.28
C LEU A 12 -30.74 -31.26 -32.55
N VAL A 13 -29.61 -31.37 -33.25
CA VAL A 13 -28.27 -31.19 -32.64
C VAL A 13 -27.85 -29.71 -32.62
N LEU A 14 -28.51 -28.83 -33.39
CA LEU A 14 -28.20 -27.39 -33.42
C LEU A 14 -28.94 -26.57 -32.36
N ALA A 15 -29.86 -27.15 -31.60
CA ALA A 15 -30.69 -26.45 -30.60
C ALA A 15 -30.26 -26.67 -29.13
N ALA A 16 -29.24 -27.49 -28.87
CA ALA A 16 -28.73 -27.74 -27.51
C ALA A 16 -27.61 -26.77 -27.07
N GLY A 17 -27.40 -25.68 -27.83
CA GLY A 17 -26.56 -24.56 -27.43
C GLY A 17 -27.25 -23.69 -26.39
N CYS A 18 -27.49 -24.23 -25.20
CA CYS A 18 -27.92 -23.46 -24.04
C CYS A 18 -26.71 -22.63 -23.58
N SER A 19 -26.48 -21.49 -24.24
CA SER A 19 -25.56 -20.49 -23.72
C SER A 19 -26.17 -19.98 -22.43
N LYS A 20 -25.67 -20.46 -21.29
CA LYS A 20 -25.83 -19.73 -20.04
C LYS A 20 -25.33 -18.32 -20.30
N ASP A 21 -26.26 -17.40 -20.47
CA ASP A 21 -26.02 -15.97 -20.35
C ASP A 21 -25.52 -15.75 -18.93
N ASN A 22 -24.22 -15.95 -18.73
CA ASN A 22 -23.48 -15.45 -17.59
C ASN A 22 -23.48 -13.93 -17.76
N LYS A 23 -24.62 -13.29 -17.45
CA LYS A 23 -24.66 -11.86 -17.19
C LYS A 23 -23.58 -11.62 -16.16
N ALA A 24 -22.45 -11.05 -16.61
CA ALA A 24 -21.28 -10.81 -15.78
C ALA A 24 -21.79 -10.17 -14.48
N LYS A 25 -21.61 -10.90 -13.38
CA LYS A 25 -22.16 -10.51 -12.07
C LYS A 25 -21.69 -9.09 -11.81
N LYS A 26 -22.63 -8.14 -11.72
CA LYS A 26 -22.29 -6.72 -11.56
C LYS A 26 -21.41 -6.59 -10.32
N LEU A 27 -20.19 -6.08 -10.51
CA LEU A 27 -19.18 -5.99 -9.46
C LEU A 27 -19.63 -4.95 -8.43
N THR A 28 -19.60 -5.35 -7.15
CA THR A 28 -19.99 -4.52 -6.00
C THR A 28 -18.89 -4.50 -4.97
N THR A 29 -18.89 -3.49 -4.11
CA THR A 29 -17.97 -3.42 -2.96
C THR A 29 -18.08 -4.66 -2.05
N GLY A 30 -19.29 -5.21 -1.88
CA GLY A 30 -19.51 -6.43 -1.10
C GLY A 30 -18.79 -7.64 -1.69
N ASN A 31 -18.92 -7.86 -3.01
CA ASN A 31 -18.22 -8.95 -3.69
C ASN A 31 -16.70 -8.78 -3.62
N PHE A 32 -16.21 -7.54 -3.76
CA PHE A 32 -14.78 -7.23 -3.62
C PHE A 32 -14.26 -7.57 -2.20
N LYS A 33 -14.94 -7.10 -1.16
CA LYS A 33 -14.55 -7.38 0.23
C LYS A 33 -14.53 -8.87 0.54
N GLN A 34 -15.52 -9.63 0.04
CA GLN A 34 -15.55 -11.08 0.21
C GLN A 34 -14.34 -11.76 -0.47
N LEU A 35 -14.00 -11.34 -1.68
CA LEU A 35 -12.85 -11.86 -2.43
C LEU A 35 -11.53 -11.60 -1.67
N VAL A 36 -11.38 -10.40 -1.10
CA VAL A 36 -10.23 -10.03 -0.26
C VAL A 36 -10.13 -10.95 0.97
N VAL A 37 -11.24 -11.16 1.68
CA VAL A 37 -11.25 -12.05 2.86
C VAL A 37 -10.85 -13.48 2.47
N GLN A 38 -11.36 -14.01 1.37
CA GLN A 38 -11.00 -15.35 0.89
C GLN A 38 -9.51 -15.46 0.57
N ALA A 39 -8.93 -14.46 -0.10
CA ALA A 39 -7.50 -14.44 -0.40
C ALA A 39 -6.64 -14.42 0.88
N ILE A 40 -7.02 -13.60 1.86
CA ILE A 40 -6.35 -13.55 3.18
C ILE A 40 -6.42 -14.89 3.92
N SER A 41 -7.54 -15.61 3.78
CA SER A 41 -7.72 -16.95 4.35
C SER A 41 -6.99 -18.06 3.58
N GLY A 42 -6.17 -17.73 2.58
CA GLY A 42 -5.34 -18.69 1.84
C GLY A 42 -6.03 -19.31 0.62
N ASN A 43 -7.17 -18.79 0.16
CA ASN A 43 -7.79 -19.26 -1.08
C ASN A 43 -6.99 -18.77 -2.30
N GLU A 44 -6.35 -19.69 -3.01
CA GLU A 44 -5.49 -19.38 -4.17
C GLU A 44 -6.26 -18.76 -5.34
N GLU A 45 -7.47 -19.25 -5.64
CA GLU A 45 -8.29 -18.72 -6.73
C GLU A 45 -8.66 -17.25 -6.48
N ALA A 46 -9.05 -16.92 -5.25
CA ALA A 46 -9.33 -15.56 -4.83
C ALA A 46 -8.08 -14.67 -4.89
N ASN A 47 -6.93 -15.18 -4.44
CA ASN A 47 -5.67 -14.44 -4.50
C ASN A 47 -5.23 -14.19 -5.95
N ASN A 48 -5.39 -15.18 -6.84
CA ASN A 48 -5.10 -15.06 -8.26
C ASN A 48 -6.04 -14.06 -8.94
N ALA A 49 -7.33 -14.04 -8.57
CA ALA A 49 -8.28 -13.04 -9.04
C ALA A 49 -7.91 -11.61 -8.60
N LEU A 50 -7.20 -11.49 -7.48
CA LEU A 50 -6.62 -10.24 -6.97
C LEU A 50 -5.15 -10.05 -7.37
N GLN A 51 -4.66 -10.85 -8.32
CA GLN A 51 -3.30 -10.76 -8.89
C GLN A 51 -2.19 -10.82 -7.83
N GLY A 52 -2.35 -11.70 -6.82
CA GLY A 52 -1.34 -11.92 -5.79
C GLY A 52 -1.31 -10.82 -4.72
N LEU A 53 -2.49 -10.40 -4.25
CA LEU A 53 -2.62 -9.47 -3.11
C LEU A 53 -1.84 -9.98 -1.89
N VAL A 54 -2.02 -11.26 -1.56
CA VAL A 54 -1.33 -11.96 -0.48
C VAL A 54 -0.13 -12.70 -1.05
N ASP A 55 0.97 -12.67 -0.30
CA ASP A 55 2.19 -13.38 -0.66
C ASP A 55 2.06 -14.84 -0.23
N GLN A 56 2.09 -15.77 -1.18
CA GLN A 56 1.89 -17.20 -0.92
C GLN A 56 3.14 -17.87 -0.34
N ASP A 57 4.30 -17.21 -0.40
CA ASP A 57 5.52 -17.70 0.23
C ASP A 57 5.53 -17.45 1.75
N LEU A 58 4.60 -16.63 2.25
CA LEU A 58 4.43 -16.37 3.68
C LEU A 58 3.34 -17.29 4.27
N PRO A 59 3.48 -17.72 5.54
CA PRO A 59 2.43 -18.43 6.25
C PRO A 59 1.10 -17.66 6.22
N VAL A 60 -0.01 -18.39 6.05
CA VAL A 60 -1.35 -17.78 6.10
C VAL A 60 -1.54 -17.10 7.46
N ASN A 61 -1.90 -15.82 7.41
CA ASN A 61 -2.18 -15.03 8.60
C ASN A 61 -3.54 -14.36 8.45
N THR A 62 -4.51 -14.79 9.25
CA THR A 62 -5.87 -14.21 9.27
C THR A 62 -6.05 -13.17 10.38
N SER A 63 -5.03 -12.93 11.21
CA SER A 63 -5.07 -12.00 12.33
C SER A 63 -4.53 -10.63 11.92
N TYR A 64 -5.36 -9.90 11.19
CA TYR A 64 -5.08 -8.51 10.82
C TYR A 64 -5.55 -7.55 11.92
N ASN A 65 -4.83 -6.45 12.11
CA ASN A 65 -5.25 -5.33 12.94
C ASN A 65 -6.36 -4.55 12.23
N THR A 66 -6.15 -4.26 10.94
CA THR A 66 -7.08 -3.47 10.12
C THR A 66 -7.28 -4.14 8.75
N LEU A 67 -8.54 -4.25 8.34
CA LEU A 67 -8.97 -4.59 6.98
C LEU A 67 -9.96 -3.53 6.49
N LEU A 68 -9.50 -2.66 5.59
CA LEU A 68 -10.36 -1.75 4.85
C LEU A 68 -10.42 -2.24 3.40
N ALA A 69 -11.60 -2.59 2.92
CA ALA A 69 -11.85 -2.95 1.54
C ALA A 69 -13.09 -2.21 1.05
N ASP A 70 -12.87 -1.19 0.22
CA ASP A 70 -13.95 -0.32 -0.24
C ASP A 70 -13.68 0.17 -1.68
N SER A 71 -14.42 1.17 -2.11
CA SER A 71 -14.34 1.79 -3.43
C SER A 71 -14.37 3.31 -3.32
N PHE A 72 -13.75 3.98 -4.28
CA PHE A 72 -13.89 5.41 -4.47
C PHE A 72 -14.17 5.72 -5.95
N LYS A 73 -14.59 6.96 -6.22
CA LYS A 73 -14.74 7.45 -7.59
C LYS A 73 -13.74 8.56 -7.85
N SER A 74 -13.11 8.53 -9.01
CA SER A 74 -12.27 9.61 -9.52
C SER A 74 -12.32 9.58 -11.04
N ASN A 75 -12.32 10.76 -11.69
CA ASN A 75 -12.38 10.89 -13.14
C ASN A 75 -13.55 10.12 -13.79
N GLY A 76 -14.71 10.07 -13.14
CA GLY A 76 -15.89 9.31 -13.61
C GLY A 76 -15.77 7.79 -13.51
N GLN A 77 -14.61 7.26 -13.11
CA GLN A 77 -14.37 5.83 -12.93
C GLN A 77 -14.49 5.42 -11.46
N ARG A 78 -14.88 4.16 -11.22
CA ARG A 78 -14.86 3.53 -9.89
C ARG A 78 -13.61 2.69 -9.75
N TYR A 79 -12.92 2.88 -8.64
CA TYR A 79 -11.79 2.08 -8.20
C TYR A 79 -12.15 1.31 -6.94
N TYR A 80 -11.49 0.19 -6.72
CA TYR A 80 -11.57 -0.61 -5.50
C TYR A 80 -10.21 -0.60 -4.82
N TYR A 81 -10.18 -0.48 -3.50
CA TYR A 81 -8.91 -0.50 -2.78
C TYR A 81 -9.01 -1.38 -1.56
N VAL A 82 -7.87 -1.94 -1.19
CA VAL A 82 -7.68 -2.68 0.05
C VAL A 82 -6.50 -2.10 0.82
N MET A 83 -6.70 -1.90 2.12
CA MET A 83 -5.64 -1.67 3.10
C MET A 83 -5.67 -2.82 4.11
N LEU A 84 -4.57 -3.55 4.18
CA LEU A 84 -4.32 -4.61 5.15
C LEU A 84 -3.20 -4.19 6.06
N GLU A 85 -3.48 -4.20 7.36
CA GLU A 85 -2.51 -3.93 8.42
C GLU A 85 -2.46 -5.11 9.37
N TYR A 86 -1.25 -5.55 9.68
CA TYR A 86 -0.94 -6.65 10.58
C TYR A 86 0.06 -6.18 11.63
N SER A 87 0.06 -6.87 12.77
CA SER A 87 1.10 -6.69 13.78
C SER A 87 2.51 -6.96 13.24
N ASN A 88 2.66 -7.90 12.30
CA ASN A 88 3.90 -8.08 11.55
C ASN A 88 3.79 -7.39 10.18
N PRO A 89 4.54 -6.29 9.95
CA PRO A 89 4.37 -5.45 8.76
C PRO A 89 4.74 -6.14 7.44
N VAL A 90 5.42 -7.29 7.46
CA VAL A 90 5.71 -8.06 6.23
C VAL A 90 4.42 -8.48 5.50
N TYR A 91 3.29 -8.53 6.21
CA TYR A 91 1.96 -8.84 5.67
C TYR A 91 1.16 -7.59 5.27
N ASN A 92 1.64 -6.38 5.55
CA ASN A 92 0.91 -5.16 5.24
C ASN A 92 0.79 -4.98 3.72
N ARG A 93 -0.41 -4.64 3.24
CA ARG A 93 -0.69 -4.46 1.82
C ARG A 93 -1.56 -3.24 1.63
N TYR A 94 -1.20 -2.43 0.65
CA TYR A 94 -2.14 -1.50 0.04
C TYR A 94 -2.26 -1.82 -1.44
N ALA A 95 -3.47 -2.06 -1.92
CA ALA A 95 -3.68 -2.31 -3.33
C ALA A 95 -4.89 -1.56 -3.85
N VAL A 96 -4.81 -1.18 -5.14
CA VAL A 96 -5.90 -0.52 -5.83
C VAL A 96 -6.15 -1.21 -7.16
N TYR A 97 -7.42 -1.38 -7.49
CA TYR A 97 -7.93 -2.07 -8.65
C TYR A 97 -8.89 -1.19 -9.42
N ASN A 98 -8.96 -1.39 -10.73
CA ASN A 98 -10.00 -0.77 -11.55
C ASN A 98 -11.35 -1.51 -11.40
N SER A 99 -12.36 -1.05 -12.13
CA SER A 99 -13.71 -1.64 -12.11
C SER A 99 -13.81 -3.07 -12.63
N LYS A 100 -12.76 -3.60 -13.24
CA LYS A 100 -12.63 -4.98 -13.73
C LYS A 100 -11.75 -5.85 -12.82
N PHE A 101 -11.38 -5.35 -11.64
CA PHE A 101 -10.39 -5.96 -10.73
C PHE A 101 -8.99 -6.16 -11.34
N ASN A 102 -8.63 -5.39 -12.36
CA ASN A 102 -7.22 -5.33 -12.76
C ASN A 102 -6.45 -4.56 -11.70
N LEU A 103 -5.36 -5.13 -11.19
CA LEU A 103 -4.47 -4.50 -10.24
C LEU A 103 -3.77 -3.31 -10.90
N LEU A 104 -3.94 -2.12 -10.31
CA LEU A 104 -3.29 -0.89 -10.75
C LEU A 104 -2.07 -0.54 -9.88
N LEU A 105 -2.14 -0.91 -8.61
CA LEU A 105 -1.13 -0.63 -7.60
C LEU A 105 -1.13 -1.73 -6.56
N LEU A 106 0.06 -2.21 -6.19
CA LEU A 106 0.31 -3.03 -5.01
C LEU A 106 1.54 -2.49 -4.29
N ASP A 107 1.33 -1.95 -3.08
CA ASP A 107 2.39 -1.54 -2.18
C ASP A 107 2.53 -2.53 -1.02
N LYS A 108 3.72 -3.14 -0.92
CA LYS A 108 4.11 -4.10 0.12
C LYS A 108 5.09 -3.50 1.14
N SER A 109 5.35 -2.20 1.09
CA SER A 109 6.45 -1.56 1.82
C SER A 109 6.02 -0.79 3.08
N LEU A 110 4.77 -0.94 3.52
CA LEU A 110 4.18 -0.29 4.69
C LEU A 110 4.68 -0.95 5.97
N ASN A 111 5.16 -0.18 6.95
CA ASN A 111 5.91 -0.73 8.09
C ASN A 111 5.21 -0.66 9.46
N GLY A 112 3.99 -0.13 9.53
CA GLY A 112 3.27 -0.02 10.79
C GLY A 112 1.83 0.44 10.58
N ASP A 113 1.32 1.22 11.53
CA ASP A 113 -0.06 1.68 11.55
C ASP A 113 -0.30 2.68 10.41
N VAL A 114 -1.34 2.46 9.60
CA VAL A 114 -1.59 3.25 8.39
C VAL A 114 -2.93 3.98 8.44
N ALA A 115 -2.87 5.30 8.39
CA ALA A 115 -4.02 6.15 8.11
C ALA A 115 -4.10 6.45 6.61
N MET A 116 -5.31 6.40 6.04
CA MET A 116 -5.57 6.71 4.64
C MET A 116 -6.56 7.87 4.51
N ASP A 117 -6.28 8.75 3.55
CA ASP A 117 -7.15 9.88 3.20
C ASP A 117 -7.10 10.15 1.68
N PHE A 118 -8.09 10.87 1.16
CA PHE A 118 -8.18 11.26 -0.24
C PHE A 118 -8.34 12.77 -0.34
N PHE A 119 -7.58 13.41 -1.22
CA PHE A 119 -7.74 14.85 -1.47
C PHE A 119 -7.49 15.20 -2.93
N VAL A 120 -7.96 16.37 -3.33
CA VAL A 120 -7.77 16.90 -4.70
C VAL A 120 -6.96 18.19 -4.63
N LYS A 121 -5.94 18.30 -5.48
CA LYS A 121 -5.15 19.53 -5.69
C LYS A 121 -4.85 19.69 -7.18
N ASP A 122 -5.08 20.88 -7.72
CA ASP A 122 -4.91 21.19 -9.15
C ASP A 122 -5.55 20.14 -10.07
N ASP A 123 -6.80 19.76 -9.78
CA ASP A 123 -7.56 18.71 -10.48
C ASP A 123 -6.94 17.30 -10.46
N ILE A 124 -5.90 17.09 -9.64
CA ILE A 124 -5.27 15.80 -9.42
C ILE A 124 -5.83 15.21 -8.12
N THR A 125 -6.39 14.01 -8.21
CA THR A 125 -6.75 13.23 -7.03
C THR A 125 -5.51 12.52 -6.49
N PHE A 126 -5.27 12.69 -5.19
CA PHE A 126 -4.24 11.99 -4.44
C PHE A 126 -4.86 11.05 -3.42
N ILE A 127 -4.25 9.88 -3.29
CA ILE A 127 -4.45 8.98 -2.15
C ILE A 127 -3.28 9.17 -1.21
N LYS A 128 -3.57 9.58 0.02
CA LYS A 128 -2.59 9.83 1.07
C LYS A 128 -2.55 8.64 2.01
N LEU A 129 -1.38 8.05 2.20
CA LEU A 129 -1.11 7.12 3.27
C LEU A 129 -0.10 7.73 4.24
N ALA A 130 -0.50 7.91 5.49
CA ALA A 130 0.39 8.30 6.58
C ALA A 130 0.61 7.07 7.47
N GLU A 131 1.84 6.56 7.49
CA GLU A 131 2.20 5.41 8.32
C GLU A 131 3.04 5.85 9.52
N SER A 132 2.86 5.16 10.65
CA SER A 132 3.66 5.33 11.87
C SER A 132 4.23 3.98 12.32
N PHE A 133 5.50 3.93 12.68
CA PHE A 133 6.15 2.70 13.13
C PHE A 133 7.30 2.99 14.10
N ILE A 134 7.68 1.98 14.88
CA ILE A 134 8.81 2.05 15.81
C ILE A 134 10.05 1.43 15.18
N SER A 135 11.19 2.10 15.33
CA SER A 135 12.51 1.61 14.96
C SER A 135 13.45 1.65 16.17
N LYS A 136 14.37 0.68 16.27
CA LYS A 136 15.34 0.58 17.39
C LYS A 136 14.70 0.73 18.78
N GLU A 137 13.52 0.13 18.98
CA GLU A 137 12.69 0.14 20.21
C GLU A 137 12.15 1.50 20.67
N ALA A 138 12.79 2.62 20.34
CA ALA A 138 12.48 3.92 20.92
C ALA A 138 12.26 5.04 19.89
N LEU A 139 12.52 4.81 18.60
CA LEU A 139 12.34 5.81 17.55
C LEU A 139 10.96 5.68 16.94
N SER A 140 10.07 6.61 17.23
CA SER A 140 8.78 6.69 16.53
C SER A 140 8.97 7.47 15.23
N ILE A 141 8.81 6.78 14.11
CA ILE A 141 8.99 7.33 12.77
C ILE A 141 7.63 7.40 12.08
N LYS A 142 7.37 8.51 11.41
CA LYS A 142 6.22 8.64 10.53
C LYS A 142 6.64 8.92 9.10
N ARG A 143 6.02 8.22 8.15
CA ARG A 143 6.30 8.33 6.72
C ARG A 143 5.00 8.61 5.97
N LEU A 144 5.09 9.42 4.95
CA LEU A 144 3.97 9.83 4.12
C LEU A 144 4.19 9.29 2.72
N SER A 145 3.14 8.70 2.14
CA SER A 145 3.08 8.31 0.73
C SER A 145 1.91 9.00 0.05
N LEU A 146 2.14 9.63 -1.09
CA LEU A 146 1.10 10.16 -1.95
C LEU A 146 1.08 9.39 -3.26
N TYR A 147 -0.08 8.83 -3.57
CA TYR A 147 -0.35 8.17 -4.85
C TYR A 147 -1.16 9.10 -5.73
N LYS A 148 -0.67 9.36 -6.94
CA LYS A 148 -1.40 10.13 -7.95
C LYS A 148 -2.36 9.19 -8.67
N VAL A 149 -3.64 9.57 -8.72
CA VAL A 149 -4.68 8.84 -9.47
C VAL A 149 -4.78 9.43 -10.87
N GLY A 150 -4.38 8.65 -11.87
CA GLY A 150 -4.55 8.94 -13.29
C GLY A 150 -5.90 8.46 -13.83
N GLN A 151 -6.04 8.47 -15.16
CA GLN A 151 -7.21 7.89 -15.82
C GLN A 151 -7.15 6.35 -15.85
N ASP A 152 -5.97 5.78 -16.13
CA ASP A 152 -5.80 4.33 -16.29
C ASP A 152 -4.70 3.77 -15.37
N ASN A 153 -4.06 4.61 -14.55
CA ASN A 153 -2.99 4.19 -13.66
C ASN A 153 -3.08 4.86 -12.29
N ILE A 154 -2.47 4.23 -11.29
CA ILE A 154 -2.25 4.82 -9.97
C ILE A 154 -0.80 4.58 -9.61
N LYS A 155 -0.08 5.65 -9.27
CA LYS A 155 1.37 5.62 -9.10
C LYS A 155 1.78 6.28 -7.81
N LEU A 156 2.72 5.67 -7.09
CA LEU A 156 3.41 6.34 -5.99
C LEU A 156 4.15 7.54 -6.57
N ALA A 157 3.69 8.74 -6.25
CA ALA A 157 4.20 10.00 -6.78
C ALA A 157 5.15 10.68 -5.80
N PHE A 158 4.95 10.50 -4.50
CA PHE A 158 5.79 11.08 -3.45
C PHE A 158 5.86 10.15 -2.25
N ARG A 159 7.06 10.01 -1.67
CA ARG A 159 7.26 9.33 -0.39
C ARG A 159 8.42 9.98 0.35
N SER A 160 8.18 10.40 1.59
CA SER A 160 9.19 11.00 2.45
C SER A 160 8.88 10.70 3.92
N PHE A 161 9.90 10.67 4.76
CA PHE A 161 9.67 10.80 6.20
C PHE A 161 9.04 12.17 6.48
N TYR A 162 8.13 12.24 7.44
CA TYR A 162 7.51 13.50 7.85
C TYR A 162 7.62 13.75 9.35
N SER A 163 8.01 12.73 10.14
CA SER A 163 8.37 12.94 11.54
C SER A 163 9.30 11.85 12.07
N LEU A 164 10.16 12.24 13.01
CA LEU A 164 10.90 11.36 13.91
C LEU A 164 10.74 11.92 15.32
N ASN A 165 10.28 11.08 16.24
CA ASN A 165 10.27 11.37 17.66
C ASN A 165 11.32 10.48 18.36
N LYS A 166 12.28 11.12 19.00
CA LYS A 166 13.27 10.53 19.91
C LYS A 166 12.89 10.88 21.35
N PRO A 167 13.42 10.17 22.36
CA PRO A 167 13.18 10.52 23.77
C PRO A 167 13.51 11.98 24.12
N ASP A 168 14.50 12.57 23.46
CA ASP A 168 15.08 13.89 23.77
C ASP A 168 14.85 14.95 22.69
N ALA A 169 14.28 14.57 21.53
CA ALA A 169 14.18 15.46 20.38
C ALA A 169 13.04 15.07 19.44
N PHE A 170 12.43 16.09 18.83
CA PHE A 170 11.40 15.93 17.82
C PHE A 170 11.83 16.59 16.51
N PHE A 171 11.56 15.89 15.41
CA PHE A 171 11.85 16.33 14.06
C PHE A 171 10.55 16.20 13.26
N SER A 172 10.21 17.22 12.48
CA SER A 172 9.07 17.15 11.56
C SER A 172 9.36 17.81 10.22
N GLN A 173 8.67 17.29 9.21
CA GLN A 173 8.54 17.89 7.90
C GLN A 173 7.06 17.93 7.56
N GLU A 174 6.51 19.12 7.36
CA GLU A 174 5.10 19.31 7.05
C GLU A 174 4.89 19.60 5.57
N LEU A 175 3.84 19.03 4.98
CA LEU A 175 3.44 19.37 3.62
C LEU A 175 2.94 20.82 3.60
N GLY A 176 3.64 21.69 2.90
CA GLY A 176 3.20 23.05 2.61
C GLY A 176 2.47 23.09 1.27
N THR A 177 3.07 23.74 0.28
CA THR A 177 2.50 23.89 -1.05
C THR A 177 2.58 22.59 -1.86
N ILE A 178 1.46 22.16 -2.42
CA ILE A 178 1.38 21.07 -3.40
C ILE A 178 0.76 21.64 -4.66
N THR A 179 1.50 21.54 -5.78
CA THR A 179 1.01 21.85 -7.12
C THR A 179 1.24 20.65 -8.05
N LYS A 180 0.72 20.75 -9.27
CA LYS A 180 1.01 19.75 -10.34
C LYS A 180 2.51 19.55 -10.60
N ASP A 181 3.34 20.57 -10.39
CA ASP A 181 4.77 20.57 -10.76
C ASP A 181 5.68 20.46 -9.54
N THR A 182 5.21 20.82 -8.34
CA THR A 182 6.06 20.90 -7.15
C THR A 182 5.36 20.50 -5.86
N ILE A 183 6.13 19.90 -4.95
CA ILE A 183 5.79 19.81 -3.53
C ILE A 183 6.85 20.60 -2.77
N VAL A 184 6.42 21.52 -1.90
CA VAL A 184 7.27 22.22 -0.96
C VAL A 184 6.85 21.82 0.44
N THR A 185 7.84 21.49 1.26
CA THR A 185 7.63 21.08 2.65
C THR A 185 8.43 21.96 3.58
N GLU A 186 7.91 22.19 4.77
CA GLU A 186 8.59 22.96 5.82
C GLU A 186 9.25 22.00 6.81
N ILE A 187 10.47 22.30 7.22
CA ILE A 187 11.30 21.45 8.08
C ILE A 187 11.48 22.13 9.44
N SER A 188 11.10 21.41 10.48
CA SER A 188 11.27 21.80 11.88
C SER A 188 12.17 20.79 12.57
N VAL A 189 13.41 21.21 12.81
CA VAL A 189 14.44 20.44 13.52
C VAL A 189 15.18 21.36 14.50
N PRO A 190 15.81 20.80 15.55
CA PRO A 190 16.65 21.57 16.47
C PRO A 190 17.72 22.37 15.72
N GLU A 191 18.00 23.60 16.16
CA GLU A 191 18.90 24.52 15.45
C GLU A 191 20.34 24.00 15.34
N ASN A 192 20.79 23.20 16.32
CA ASN A 192 22.08 22.54 16.31
C ASN A 192 22.18 21.38 15.31
N VAL A 193 21.07 20.95 14.71
CA VAL A 193 21.03 19.87 13.71
C VAL A 193 21.09 20.41 12.28
N SER A 194 20.28 21.44 11.98
CA SER A 194 20.27 22.07 10.65
C SER A 194 19.61 23.44 10.67
N THR A 195 20.12 24.34 9.83
CA THR A 195 19.51 25.65 9.55
C THR A 195 18.53 25.60 8.37
N VAL A 196 18.51 24.50 7.59
CA VAL A 196 17.59 24.34 6.46
C VAL A 196 16.15 24.19 6.96
N LYS A 197 15.25 25.02 6.42
CA LYS A 197 13.84 25.10 6.85
C LYS A 197 12.83 24.57 5.83
N SER A 198 13.27 24.11 4.67
CA SER A 198 12.37 23.55 3.67
C SER A 198 13.05 22.58 2.71
N ASP A 199 12.24 21.70 2.14
CA ASP A 199 12.60 20.88 0.99
C ASP A 199 11.68 21.25 -0.19
N ARG A 200 12.24 21.22 -1.39
CA ARG A 200 11.49 21.37 -2.64
C ARG A 200 11.66 20.13 -3.48
N PHE A 201 10.54 19.57 -3.92
CA PHE A 201 10.45 18.42 -4.78
C PHE A 201 9.79 18.84 -6.10
N ILE A 202 10.43 18.53 -7.23
CA ILE A 202 9.98 18.86 -8.57
C ILE A 202 9.42 17.58 -9.21
N TYR A 203 8.27 17.69 -9.86
CA TYR A 203 7.68 16.58 -10.59
C TYR A 203 8.54 16.23 -11.80
N SER A 204 8.91 14.95 -11.91
CA SER A 204 9.56 14.36 -13.07
C SER A 204 8.52 13.59 -13.88
N PRO A 205 8.16 14.03 -15.10
CA PRO A 205 7.28 13.28 -15.97
C PRO A 205 7.84 11.91 -16.36
N LYS A 206 9.18 11.77 -16.42
CA LYS A 206 9.85 10.52 -16.76
C LYS A 206 9.61 9.44 -15.71
N ASP A 207 9.66 9.81 -14.43
CA ASP A 207 9.48 8.89 -13.29
C ASP A 207 8.05 8.88 -12.75
N GLU A 208 7.20 9.78 -13.25
CA GLU A 208 5.87 10.12 -12.74
C GLU A 208 5.87 10.44 -11.23
N ARG A 209 6.95 11.08 -10.74
CA ARG A 209 7.23 11.29 -9.31
C ARG A 209 7.81 12.66 -9.00
N TYR A 210 7.51 13.18 -7.81
CA TYR A 210 8.16 14.34 -7.23
C TYR A 210 9.52 13.93 -6.65
N ARG A 211 10.59 14.63 -7.05
CA ARG A 211 11.97 14.36 -6.65
C ARG A 211 12.63 15.62 -6.10
N SER A 212 13.42 15.47 -5.05
CA SER A 212 14.34 16.51 -4.59
C SER A 212 15.76 16.01 -4.79
N GLU A 213 16.64 16.85 -5.34
CA GLU A 213 18.08 16.55 -5.43
C GLU A 213 18.70 16.50 -4.02
N ASN A 214 18.18 17.31 -3.10
CA ASN A 214 18.71 17.43 -1.76
C ASN A 214 18.04 16.47 -0.78
N ASN A 215 16.71 16.46 -0.74
CA ASN A 215 15.90 15.67 0.20
C ASN A 215 16.46 15.75 1.64
N TYR A 216 16.60 16.97 2.13
CA TYR A 216 17.34 17.30 3.35
C TYR A 216 16.77 16.58 4.57
N PHE A 217 15.45 16.59 4.75
CA PHE A 217 14.85 15.95 5.91
C PHE A 217 15.09 14.44 5.93
N ASP A 218 14.93 13.79 4.79
CA ASP A 218 15.13 12.35 4.65
C ASP A 218 16.59 11.95 4.98
N LYS A 219 17.57 12.80 4.61
CA LYS A 219 18.97 12.65 5.02
C LYS A 219 19.16 12.83 6.53
N ILE A 220 18.55 13.85 7.14
CA ILE A 220 18.59 14.09 8.58
C ILE A 220 18.05 12.87 9.33
N ILE A 221 16.88 12.36 8.94
CA ILE A 221 16.24 11.22 9.60
C ILE A 221 17.11 9.98 9.52
N LYS A 222 17.65 9.66 8.34
CA LYS A 222 18.56 8.52 8.17
C LYS A 222 19.80 8.64 9.05
N GLN A 223 20.37 9.84 9.16
CA GLN A 223 21.53 10.09 10.03
C GLN A 223 21.15 9.93 11.51
N GLN A 224 20.05 10.53 11.96
CA GLN A 224 19.57 10.39 13.34
C GLN A 224 19.28 8.94 13.73
N VAL A 225 18.63 8.18 12.84
CA VAL A 225 18.38 6.75 13.06
C VAL A 225 19.69 5.97 13.10
N LYS A 226 20.64 6.25 12.22
CA LYS A 226 21.96 5.59 12.18
C LYS A 226 22.72 5.81 13.48
N ASP A 227 22.83 7.07 13.91
CA ASP A 227 23.62 7.50 15.07
C ASP A 227 22.90 7.21 16.41
N PHE A 228 21.61 6.88 16.37
CA PHE A 228 20.88 6.51 17.57
C PHE A 228 21.47 5.26 18.19
N ASN A 229 22.12 5.45 19.33
CA ASN A 229 22.63 4.42 20.20
C ASN A 229 21.81 4.47 21.49
N PHE A 230 20.94 3.49 21.67
CA PHE A 230 20.14 3.31 22.88
C PHE A 230 20.49 1.93 23.42
N PRO A 231 20.85 1.80 24.71
CA PRO A 231 21.05 0.47 25.29
C PRO A 231 19.74 -0.30 25.17
N ALA A 232 19.76 -1.39 24.40
CA ALA A 232 18.57 -2.20 24.17
C ALA A 232 17.96 -2.58 25.52
N SER A 233 16.67 -2.29 25.66
CA SER A 233 15.94 -2.60 26.90
C SER A 233 15.74 -4.10 27.06
N LEU A 234 15.76 -4.82 25.93
CA LEU A 234 15.82 -6.26 25.85
C LEU A 234 17.26 -6.70 25.58
N PRO A 235 17.71 -7.79 26.21
CA PRO A 235 19.03 -8.32 25.93
C PRO A 235 19.09 -8.80 24.47
N GLU A 236 20.13 -8.38 23.77
CA GLU A 236 20.36 -8.67 22.34
C GLU A 236 21.28 -9.87 22.20
N ILE A 237 20.86 -10.91 21.46
CA ILE A 237 21.74 -12.04 21.13
C ILE A 237 22.70 -11.59 20.03
N LYS A 238 23.92 -11.28 20.41
CA LYS A 238 25.03 -10.91 19.50
C LYS A 238 25.95 -12.09 19.20
N ASP A 239 25.97 -13.06 20.11
CA ASP A 239 26.86 -14.23 20.11
C ASP A 239 26.31 -15.34 21.03
N GLU A 240 26.99 -16.49 21.09
CA GLU A 240 26.60 -17.58 21.99
C GLU A 240 26.62 -17.19 23.47
N LYS A 241 27.42 -16.19 23.85
CA LYS A 241 27.56 -15.75 25.24
C LYS A 241 26.32 -14.98 25.68
N SER A 242 25.91 -13.99 24.89
CA SER A 242 24.66 -13.24 25.07
C SER A 242 23.43 -14.14 24.96
N ALA A 243 23.45 -15.17 24.11
CA ALA A 243 22.39 -16.19 24.09
C ALA A 243 22.25 -16.94 25.43
N LYS A 244 23.37 -17.31 26.05
CA LYS A 244 23.39 -18.00 27.36
C LYS A 244 22.94 -17.09 28.49
N GLU A 245 23.36 -15.82 28.49
CA GLU A 245 22.98 -14.83 29.51
C GLU A 245 21.46 -14.59 29.54
N ILE A 246 20.80 -14.61 28.38
CA ILE A 246 19.33 -14.47 28.27
C ILE A 246 18.59 -15.73 28.73
N SER A 247 19.15 -16.91 28.43
CA SER A 247 18.55 -18.18 28.85
C SER A 247 18.58 -18.39 30.38
N GLN A 248 19.46 -17.67 31.08
CA GLN A 248 19.63 -17.74 32.53
C GLN A 248 18.84 -16.65 33.30
N SER A 249 18.26 -15.68 32.60
CA SER A 249 17.48 -14.59 33.20
C SER A 249 15.96 -14.86 33.22
N LYS A 250 15.54 -16.11 32.99
CA LYS A 250 14.16 -16.61 33.15
C LYS A 250 14.12 -17.64 34.27
#